data_AF-A0A7H9HTW1-F1
#
_entry.id   AF-A0A7H9HTW1-F1
#
_cell.length_a   1.000
_cell.length_b   1.000
_cell.length_c   1.000
_cell.angle_alpha   90.00
_cell.angle_beta   90.00
_cell.angle_gamma   90.00
#
_symmetry.space_group_name_H-M   'P 1'
#
loop_
_entity.id
_entity.type
_entity.pdbx_description
1 polymer ?
#
loop_
_entity_poly.entity_id
_entity_poly.type
_entity_poly.pdbx_seq_one_letter_code
_entity_poly.pdbx_strand_id
1 'polypeptide(L)'
;MSSNGDLEVESQSRRGSFATIEFTDEVKQQCLKQVEFYFSEFNLPYDKFLRMTVAKNDGWVPITTIASFNRMKKFRPVDKVVECLRESKVLEVSDDGENVKRIEPLDFEGAKNARLEQNKRTLAVINFPHENVDDMTVLQENLEKFFNGLSEVNQVRLRRDHKKKFNGTVIVEFKTLPQCEEFLKTYSGEDAETLSYEGKKLEVFTKKQYDLQREATRSKNFGGSGQRSRSFTGHRKNMPKSRRSAKTDDKSESEPKEESKNEAAKESAPAHEEQS
;
A
#
# COMPACT_ATOMS: atom_id res chain seq x y z
N MET A 1 -60.33 -32.39 -25.39
CA MET A 1 -59.73 -32.35 -24.04
C MET A 1 -58.24 -32.37 -24.23
N SER A 2 -57.53 -31.31 -23.83
CA SER A 2 -56.08 -31.20 -23.99
C SER A 2 -55.52 -30.78 -22.64
N SER A 3 -54.66 -31.60 -22.05
CA SER A 3 -54.05 -31.32 -20.74
C SER A 3 -52.89 -30.35 -20.91
N ASN A 4 -53.01 -29.16 -20.35
CA ASN A 4 -51.83 -28.36 -20.04
C ASN A 4 -51.08 -29.06 -18.90
N GLY A 5 -49.80 -29.40 -19.13
CA GLY A 5 -48.90 -29.83 -18.07
C GLY A 5 -48.15 -28.62 -17.56
N ASP A 6 -48.38 -28.22 -16.31
CA ASP A 6 -47.65 -27.13 -15.68
C ASP A 6 -46.19 -27.55 -15.45
N LEU A 7 -45.29 -26.91 -16.19
CA LEU A 7 -43.84 -27.05 -16.00
C LEU A 7 -43.40 -26.12 -14.87
N GLU A 8 -43.26 -26.67 -13.67
CA GLU A 8 -42.62 -25.96 -12.55
C GLU A 8 -41.18 -25.58 -12.91
N VAL A 9 -40.94 -24.28 -13.11
CA VAL A 9 -39.60 -23.77 -13.42
C VAL A 9 -38.82 -23.62 -12.11
N GLU A 10 -38.08 -24.65 -11.73
CA GLU A 10 -37.09 -24.56 -10.64
C GLU A 10 -36.15 -23.37 -10.86
N SER A 11 -36.20 -22.39 -9.95
CA SER A 11 -35.38 -21.19 -10.02
C SER A 11 -33.94 -21.46 -9.56
N GLN A 12 -33.18 -22.15 -10.41
CA GLN A 12 -31.78 -22.53 -10.14
C GLN A 12 -30.93 -21.33 -9.72
N SER A 13 -30.60 -21.26 -8.43
CA SER A 13 -29.91 -20.11 -7.80
C SER A 13 -28.46 -19.98 -8.28
N ARG A 14 -28.25 -19.13 -9.29
CA ARG A 14 -26.93 -18.88 -9.89
C ARG A 14 -26.11 -17.85 -9.11
N ARG A 15 -25.45 -18.30 -8.03
CA ARG A 15 -24.08 -17.93 -7.58
C ARG A 15 -23.86 -18.33 -6.11
N GLY A 16 -23.04 -19.37 -5.89
CA GLY A 16 -22.35 -19.68 -4.63
C GLY A 16 -23.08 -19.31 -3.35
N SER A 17 -24.02 -20.16 -2.92
CA SER A 17 -24.69 -20.03 -1.62
C SER A 17 -23.66 -19.89 -0.51
N PHE A 18 -23.77 -18.80 0.26
CA PHE A 18 -22.99 -18.63 1.48
C PHE A 18 -23.53 -19.61 2.52
N ALA A 19 -22.88 -20.77 2.65
CA ALA A 19 -23.28 -21.79 3.61
C ALA A 19 -23.34 -21.17 5.03
N THR A 20 -24.48 -21.35 5.69
CA THR A 20 -24.64 -21.04 7.10
C THR A 20 -23.65 -21.90 7.89
N ILE A 21 -22.92 -21.28 8.82
CA ILE A 21 -22.00 -21.99 9.72
C ILE A 21 -22.45 -21.83 11.15
N GLU A 22 -22.19 -22.84 11.97
CA GLU A 22 -22.42 -22.76 13.41
C GLU A 22 -21.37 -21.82 14.04
N PHE A 23 -21.84 -20.89 14.87
CA PHE A 23 -20.99 -19.95 15.59
C PHE A 23 -20.51 -20.58 16.91
N THR A 24 -19.64 -21.60 16.77
CA THR A 24 -18.82 -22.07 17.90
C THR A 24 -17.90 -20.95 18.40
N ASP A 25 -17.41 -21.03 19.63
CA ASP A 25 -16.61 -19.94 20.21
C ASP A 25 -15.32 -19.66 19.43
N GLU A 26 -14.73 -20.66 18.77
CA GLU A 26 -13.63 -20.47 17.82
C GLU A 26 -14.05 -19.62 16.60
N VAL A 27 -15.24 -19.86 16.06
CA VAL A 27 -15.81 -19.09 14.93
C VAL A 27 -16.14 -17.67 15.38
N LYS A 28 -16.70 -17.49 16.58
CA LYS A 28 -16.91 -16.16 17.19
C LYS A 28 -15.59 -15.38 17.30
N GLN A 29 -14.57 -16.00 17.90
CA GLN A 29 -13.25 -15.37 18.09
C GLN A 29 -12.57 -15.04 16.75
N GLN A 30 -12.67 -15.92 15.75
CA GLN A 30 -12.19 -15.63 14.39
C GLN A 30 -12.95 -14.45 13.74
N CYS A 31 -14.25 -14.34 13.98
CA CYS A 31 -15.09 -13.25 13.48
C CYS A 31 -14.70 -11.92 14.13
N LEU A 32 -14.73 -11.86 15.46
CA LEU A 32 -14.28 -10.71 16.27
C LEU A 32 -12.90 -10.22 15.84
N LYS A 33 -11.89 -11.08 15.93
CA LYS A 33 -10.50 -10.75 15.60
C LYS A 33 -10.33 -10.24 14.17
N GLN A 34 -11.16 -10.66 13.23
CA GLN A 34 -11.12 -10.17 11.86
C GLN A 34 -11.79 -8.79 11.71
N VAL A 35 -12.86 -8.48 12.45
CA VAL A 35 -13.46 -7.13 12.41
C VAL A 35 -12.64 -6.14 13.22
N GLU A 36 -12.16 -6.50 14.40
CA GLU A 36 -11.24 -5.70 15.21
C GLU A 36 -9.96 -5.35 14.43
N PHE A 37 -9.42 -6.29 13.65
CA PHE A 37 -8.32 -6.00 12.73
C PHE A 37 -8.67 -4.91 11.69
N TYR A 38 -9.88 -4.89 11.14
CA TYR A 38 -10.27 -3.87 10.15
C TYR A 38 -10.28 -2.46 10.74
N PHE A 39 -10.68 -2.33 12.01
CA PHE A 39 -10.69 -1.08 12.77
C PHE A 39 -9.38 -0.80 13.55
N SER A 40 -8.36 -1.65 13.40
CA SER A 40 -7.06 -1.48 14.07
C SER A 40 -6.21 -0.37 13.44
N GLU A 41 -5.26 0.17 14.21
CA GLU A 41 -4.25 1.15 13.77
C GLU A 41 -3.43 0.70 12.56
N PHE A 42 -3.24 -0.62 12.41
CA PHE A 42 -2.51 -1.21 11.29
C PHE A 42 -3.32 -1.23 9.98
N ASN A 43 -4.65 -1.07 10.03
CA ASN A 43 -5.53 -1.14 8.87
C ASN A 43 -6.33 0.15 8.62
N LEU A 44 -7.05 0.66 9.63
CA LEU A 44 -8.06 1.73 9.47
C LEU A 44 -7.51 3.06 8.88
N PRO A 45 -6.28 3.53 9.20
CA PRO A 45 -5.72 4.72 8.55
C PRO A 45 -5.37 4.54 7.07
N TYR A 46 -5.35 3.30 6.57
CA TYR A 46 -4.76 2.93 5.28
C TYR A 46 -5.75 2.27 4.32
N ASP A 47 -6.77 1.60 4.85
CA ASP A 47 -7.92 1.17 4.07
C ASP A 47 -8.73 2.40 3.65
N LYS A 48 -8.53 2.83 2.39
CA LYS A 48 -9.22 4.01 1.83
C LYS A 48 -10.74 3.87 1.91
N PHE A 49 -11.29 2.66 1.81
CA PHE A 49 -12.74 2.46 1.85
C PHE A 49 -13.24 2.67 3.29
N LEU A 50 -12.74 1.91 4.25
CA LEU A 50 -13.16 2.03 5.66
C LEU A 50 -12.93 3.45 6.19
N ARG A 51 -11.76 4.04 5.92
CA ARG A 51 -11.44 5.41 6.35
C ARG A 51 -12.38 6.46 5.76
N MET A 52 -12.86 6.27 4.52
CA MET A 52 -13.83 7.17 3.91
C MET A 52 -15.27 6.92 4.41
N THR A 53 -15.60 5.72 4.88
CA THR A 53 -16.91 5.44 5.48
C THR A 53 -17.00 6.02 6.90
N VAL A 54 -16.02 5.72 7.78
CA VAL A 54 -16.02 6.25 9.16
C VAL A 54 -15.97 7.78 9.19
N ALA A 55 -15.25 8.42 8.26
CA ALA A 55 -15.17 9.88 8.16
C ALA A 55 -16.41 10.55 7.55
N LYS A 56 -17.38 9.79 7.04
CA LYS A 56 -18.68 10.29 6.54
C LYS A 56 -19.82 10.03 7.52
N ASN A 57 -19.72 8.97 8.30
CA ASN A 57 -20.80 8.41 9.10
C ASN A 57 -20.51 8.50 10.61
N ASP A 58 -19.75 9.50 11.04
CA ASP A 58 -19.36 9.74 12.45
C ASP A 58 -18.83 8.48 13.18
N GLY A 59 -17.84 7.84 12.57
CA GLY A 59 -17.23 6.60 13.09
C GLY A 59 -17.94 5.30 12.69
N TRP A 60 -19.22 5.33 12.33
CA TRP A 60 -20.02 4.14 12.05
C TRP A 60 -19.77 3.51 10.67
N VAL A 61 -19.87 2.19 10.60
CA VAL A 61 -19.87 1.39 9.36
C VAL A 61 -21.00 0.35 9.43
N PRO A 62 -21.85 0.21 8.40
CA PRO A 62 -22.86 -0.84 8.39
C PRO A 62 -22.25 -2.24 8.47
N ILE A 63 -22.75 -3.08 9.38
CA ILE A 63 -22.30 -4.47 9.56
C ILE A 63 -22.59 -5.28 8.29
N THR A 64 -23.64 -4.94 7.54
CA THR A 64 -23.91 -5.47 6.19
C THR A 64 -22.75 -5.22 5.20
N THR A 65 -22.09 -4.07 5.30
CA THR A 65 -20.89 -3.73 4.51
C THR A 65 -19.69 -4.54 4.97
N ILE A 66 -19.45 -4.67 6.28
CA ILE A 66 -18.39 -5.54 6.83
C ILE A 66 -18.60 -7.00 6.39
N ALA A 67 -19.82 -7.52 6.48
CA ALA A 67 -20.21 -8.87 6.05
C ALA A 67 -20.10 -9.12 4.53
N SER A 68 -19.89 -8.07 3.73
CA SER A 68 -19.59 -8.17 2.29
C SER A 68 -18.10 -8.40 2.00
N PHE A 69 -17.21 -8.19 2.97
CA PHE A 69 -15.76 -8.29 2.75
C PHE A 69 -15.32 -9.74 2.54
N ASN A 70 -14.28 -9.95 1.70
CA ASN A 70 -13.90 -11.29 1.25
C ASN A 70 -13.48 -12.27 2.36
N ARG A 71 -13.04 -11.81 3.54
CA ARG A 71 -12.78 -12.67 4.70
C ARG A 71 -14.01 -12.84 5.62
N MET A 72 -15.00 -11.95 5.51
CA MET A 72 -16.22 -11.97 6.30
C MET A 72 -17.35 -12.78 5.66
N LYS A 73 -17.34 -12.91 4.33
CA LYS A 73 -18.32 -13.72 3.55
C LYS A 73 -18.59 -15.12 4.09
N LYS A 74 -17.65 -15.74 4.81
CA LYS A 74 -17.80 -17.08 5.41
C LYS A 74 -18.60 -17.09 6.72
N PHE A 75 -18.74 -15.96 7.42
CA PHE A 75 -19.51 -15.87 8.67
C PHE A 75 -20.96 -15.53 8.33
N ARG A 76 -21.84 -16.54 8.38
CA ARG A 76 -23.29 -16.41 8.14
C ARG A 76 -24.07 -17.31 9.12
N PRO A 77 -25.20 -16.83 9.69
CA PRO A 77 -25.94 -15.62 9.33
C PRO A 77 -25.28 -14.32 9.84
N VAL A 78 -25.79 -13.16 9.39
CA VAL A 78 -25.21 -11.85 9.78
C VAL A 78 -25.59 -11.49 11.21
N ASP A 79 -26.75 -11.93 11.68
CA ASP A 79 -27.28 -11.64 13.02
C ASP A 79 -26.35 -12.22 14.11
N LYS A 80 -25.75 -13.39 13.84
CA LYS A 80 -24.68 -13.95 14.69
C LYS A 80 -23.36 -13.18 14.63
N VAL A 81 -23.07 -12.45 13.55
CA VAL A 81 -21.97 -11.47 13.52
C VAL A 81 -22.29 -10.27 14.42
N VAL A 82 -23.53 -9.79 14.43
CA VAL A 82 -23.98 -8.70 15.33
C VAL A 82 -23.85 -9.12 16.80
N GLU A 83 -24.32 -10.33 17.15
CA GLU A 83 -24.14 -10.91 18.49
C GLU A 83 -22.66 -10.97 18.88
N CYS A 84 -21.79 -11.52 18.02
CA CYS A 84 -20.34 -11.59 18.30
C CYS A 84 -19.73 -10.20 18.51
N LEU A 85 -20.11 -9.20 17.71
CA LEU A 85 -19.53 -7.86 17.80
C LEU A 85 -19.91 -7.14 19.11
N ARG A 86 -21.06 -7.48 19.71
CA ARG A 86 -21.45 -7.01 21.05
C ARG A 86 -20.61 -7.63 22.19
N GLU A 87 -19.80 -8.65 21.92
CA GLU A 87 -18.80 -9.21 22.85
C GLU A 87 -17.41 -8.50 22.76
N SER A 88 -17.21 -7.56 21.82
CA SER A 88 -15.93 -6.85 21.65
C SER A 88 -15.64 -5.85 22.77
N LYS A 89 -14.35 -5.67 23.08
CA LYS A 89 -13.87 -4.65 24.04
C LYS A 89 -13.38 -3.36 23.38
N VAL A 90 -13.38 -3.29 22.04
CA VAL A 90 -12.87 -2.13 21.28
C VAL A 90 -13.85 -1.62 20.22
N LEU A 91 -14.92 -2.37 19.94
CA LEU A 91 -15.98 -2.01 18.99
C LEU A 91 -17.32 -1.81 19.72
N GLU A 92 -18.09 -0.84 19.25
CA GLU A 92 -19.46 -0.58 19.70
C GLU A 92 -20.41 -0.90 18.55
N VAL A 93 -21.50 -1.60 18.86
CA VAL A 93 -22.59 -1.92 17.92
C VAL A 93 -23.79 -1.05 18.27
N SER A 94 -24.45 -0.46 17.27
CA SER A 94 -25.64 0.37 17.48
C SER A 94 -26.81 -0.43 18.07
N ASP A 95 -27.76 0.27 18.71
CA ASP A 95 -28.91 -0.36 19.38
C ASP A 95 -29.74 -1.23 18.42
N ASP A 96 -29.95 -0.72 17.20
CA ASP A 96 -30.61 -1.40 16.07
C ASP A 96 -29.85 -2.64 15.54
N GLY A 97 -28.57 -2.79 15.88
CA GLY A 97 -27.70 -3.87 15.38
C GLY A 97 -27.22 -3.71 13.94
N GLU A 98 -27.49 -2.59 13.27
CA GLU A 98 -27.12 -2.38 11.86
C GLU A 98 -25.68 -1.91 11.66
N ASN A 99 -25.10 -1.18 12.61
CA ASN A 99 -23.83 -0.47 12.47
C ASN A 99 -22.80 -0.84 13.56
N VAL A 100 -21.53 -0.70 13.22
CA VAL A 100 -20.39 -0.87 14.14
C VAL A 100 -19.39 0.28 13.99
N LYS A 101 -18.87 0.77 15.12
CA LYS A 101 -17.77 1.76 15.21
C LYS A 101 -16.72 1.27 16.21
N ARG A 102 -15.65 2.05 16.43
CA ARG A 102 -14.80 1.89 17.61
C ARG A 102 -15.43 2.57 18.82
N ILE A 103 -15.24 2.02 20.02
CA ILE A 103 -15.56 2.69 21.29
C ILE A 103 -14.66 3.92 21.45
N GLU A 104 -13.35 3.71 21.41
CA GLU A 104 -12.35 4.79 21.46
C GLU A 104 -11.98 5.24 20.03
N PRO A 105 -12.19 6.54 19.67
CA PRO A 105 -11.75 7.08 18.40
C PRO A 105 -10.25 6.84 18.16
N LEU A 106 -9.90 6.50 16.92
CA LEU A 106 -8.52 6.17 16.56
C LEU A 106 -7.72 7.44 16.29
N ASP A 107 -6.57 7.61 16.93
CA ASP A 107 -5.61 8.64 16.55
C ASP A 107 -5.00 8.30 15.18
N PHE A 108 -5.59 8.88 14.13
CA PHE A 108 -5.12 8.76 12.77
C PHE A 108 -3.75 9.42 12.54
N GLU A 109 -3.31 10.35 13.39
CA GLU A 109 -2.00 11.02 13.25
C GLU A 109 -0.91 10.18 13.94
N GLY A 110 -1.12 9.77 15.18
CA GLY A 110 -0.26 8.81 15.89
C GLY A 110 -0.09 7.50 15.11
N ALA A 111 -1.17 6.93 14.58
CA ALA A 111 -1.10 5.70 13.78
C ALA A 111 -0.39 5.88 12.42
N LYS A 112 -0.45 7.07 11.80
CA LYS A 112 0.40 7.43 10.64
C LYS A 112 1.87 7.51 11.05
N ASN A 113 2.16 8.21 12.15
CA ASN A 113 3.51 8.47 12.63
C ASN A 113 4.21 7.18 13.06
N ALA A 114 3.55 6.31 13.84
CA ALA A 114 4.07 5.01 14.24
C ALA A 114 4.48 4.15 13.03
N ARG A 115 3.66 4.14 11.96
CA ARG A 115 4.02 3.46 10.71
C ARG A 115 5.08 4.20 9.90
N LEU A 116 5.15 5.52 9.96
CA LEU A 116 6.23 6.28 9.33
C LEU A 116 7.58 5.92 9.95
N GLU A 117 7.67 5.86 11.29
CA GLU A 117 8.85 5.38 12.00
C GLU A 117 9.16 3.91 11.68
N GLN A 118 8.16 3.03 11.65
CA GLN A 118 8.32 1.66 11.18
C GLN A 118 8.92 1.60 9.76
N ASN A 119 8.41 2.43 8.83
CA ASN A 119 8.93 2.52 7.46
C ASN A 119 10.35 3.10 7.37
N LYS A 120 10.83 3.90 8.35
CA LYS A 120 12.23 4.36 8.42
C LYS A 120 13.16 3.20 8.76
N ARG A 121 12.82 2.37 9.75
CA ARG A 121 13.56 1.14 10.12
C ARG A 121 13.26 -0.06 9.19
N THR A 122 12.77 0.18 7.99
CA THR A 122 12.39 -0.87 7.03
C THR A 122 13.08 -0.67 5.68
N LEU A 123 13.71 -1.73 5.17
CA LEU A 123 14.25 -1.79 3.82
C LEU A 123 13.44 -2.76 2.95
N ALA A 124 13.60 -2.62 1.63
CA ALA A 124 13.14 -3.58 0.64
C ALA A 124 14.36 -4.10 -0.12
N VAL A 125 14.56 -5.41 -0.09
CA VAL A 125 15.66 -6.10 -0.77
C VAL A 125 15.07 -6.90 -1.92
N ILE A 126 15.57 -6.67 -3.14
CA ILE A 126 15.01 -7.25 -4.38
C ILE A 126 16.03 -8.13 -5.10
N ASN A 127 15.54 -8.82 -6.15
CA ASN A 127 16.26 -9.76 -7.00
C ASN A 127 16.56 -11.14 -6.39
N PHE A 128 15.80 -11.55 -5.37
CA PHE A 128 15.85 -12.93 -4.87
C PHE A 128 15.38 -13.95 -5.92
N PRO A 129 15.95 -15.17 -5.94
CA PRO A 129 15.40 -16.31 -6.67
C PRO A 129 13.93 -16.55 -6.31
N HIS A 130 13.09 -16.75 -7.33
CA HIS A 130 11.64 -16.92 -7.16
C HIS A 130 10.98 -17.81 -8.23
N GLU A 131 11.80 -18.46 -9.06
CA GLU A 131 11.35 -19.32 -10.15
C GLU A 131 10.93 -20.71 -9.62
N ASN A 132 11.77 -21.29 -8.75
CA ASN A 132 11.60 -22.61 -8.15
C ASN A 132 11.37 -22.49 -6.62
N VAL A 133 10.25 -21.88 -6.22
CA VAL A 133 9.85 -21.76 -4.81
C VAL A 133 8.60 -22.60 -4.58
N ASP A 134 8.82 -23.81 -4.07
CA ASP A 134 7.77 -24.80 -3.83
C ASP A 134 7.15 -24.64 -2.44
N ASP A 135 7.97 -24.52 -1.38
CA ASP A 135 7.52 -24.14 -0.04
C ASP A 135 7.99 -22.73 0.34
N MET A 136 7.03 -21.88 0.67
CA MET A 136 7.30 -20.51 1.15
C MET A 136 7.67 -20.48 2.64
N THR A 137 7.37 -21.53 3.41
CA THR A 137 7.68 -21.65 4.84
C THR A 137 9.18 -21.87 5.04
N VAL A 138 9.74 -22.85 4.35
CA VAL A 138 11.20 -23.08 4.29
C VAL A 138 11.93 -21.85 3.75
N LEU A 139 11.41 -21.16 2.72
CA LEU A 139 12.00 -19.93 2.21
C LEU A 139 11.94 -18.77 3.24
N GLN A 140 10.83 -18.65 3.99
CA GLN A 140 10.70 -17.65 5.06
C GLN A 140 11.76 -17.89 6.14
N GLU A 141 11.89 -19.12 6.65
CA GLU A 141 12.91 -19.49 7.62
C GLU A 141 14.34 -19.26 7.13
N ASN A 142 14.65 -19.64 5.89
CA ASN A 142 15.99 -19.48 5.33
C ASN A 142 16.37 -18.00 5.17
N LEU A 143 15.41 -17.15 4.79
CA LEU A 143 15.61 -15.71 4.69
C LEU A 143 15.67 -15.05 6.08
N GLU A 144 14.92 -15.53 7.07
CA GLU A 144 15.07 -15.08 8.47
C GLU A 144 16.44 -15.44 9.03
N LYS A 145 16.94 -16.66 8.81
CA LYS A 145 18.30 -17.08 9.19
C LYS A 145 19.37 -16.23 8.48
N PHE A 146 19.20 -15.97 7.18
CA PHE A 146 20.09 -15.11 6.39
C PHE A 146 20.15 -13.67 6.93
N PHE A 147 19.01 -13.00 7.13
CA PHE A 147 18.99 -11.61 7.60
C PHE A 147 19.46 -11.46 9.05
N ASN A 148 19.12 -12.40 9.94
CA ASN A 148 19.65 -12.41 11.32
C ASN A 148 21.16 -12.67 11.39
N GLY A 149 21.73 -13.39 10.41
CA GLY A 149 23.18 -13.55 10.27
C GLY A 149 23.93 -12.29 9.85
N LEU A 150 23.22 -11.26 9.36
CA LEU A 150 23.78 -9.96 8.94
C LEU A 150 23.46 -8.83 9.93
N SER A 151 22.31 -8.89 10.61
CA SER A 151 21.76 -7.77 11.40
C SER A 151 20.59 -8.21 12.28
N GLU A 152 20.34 -7.54 13.40
CA GLU A 152 19.19 -7.87 14.25
C GLU A 152 17.86 -7.34 13.66
N VAL A 153 17.00 -8.25 13.21
CA VAL A 153 15.75 -7.92 12.50
C VAL A 153 14.50 -8.26 13.33
N ASN A 154 13.50 -7.37 13.25
CA ASN A 154 12.20 -7.51 13.91
C ASN A 154 11.21 -8.33 13.08
N GLN A 155 11.26 -8.21 11.74
CA GLN A 155 10.42 -9.00 10.84
C GLN A 155 10.99 -9.09 9.43
N VAL A 156 11.00 -10.30 8.88
CA VAL A 156 11.18 -10.56 7.44
C VAL A 156 9.81 -10.81 6.80
N ARG A 157 9.55 -10.22 5.63
CA ARG A 157 8.24 -10.33 4.94
C ARG A 157 8.41 -10.51 3.44
N LEU A 158 8.27 -11.74 2.99
CA LEU A 158 8.28 -12.13 1.58
C LEU A 158 7.07 -11.52 0.85
N ARG A 159 7.32 -10.79 -0.25
CA ARG A 159 6.24 -10.28 -1.10
C ARG A 159 5.75 -11.34 -2.09
N ARG A 160 4.44 -11.35 -2.31
CA ARG A 160 3.76 -12.26 -3.23
C ARG A 160 3.15 -11.46 -4.39
N ASP A 161 3.15 -12.07 -5.57
CA ASP A 161 2.40 -11.60 -6.75
C ASP A 161 0.89 -11.87 -6.60
N HIS A 162 0.08 -11.32 -7.51
CA HIS A 162 -1.33 -11.65 -7.69
C HIS A 162 -1.62 -13.16 -7.75
N LYS A 163 -0.70 -13.96 -8.31
CA LYS A 163 -0.78 -15.44 -8.31
C LYS A 163 -0.42 -16.11 -6.97
N LYS A 164 -0.27 -15.34 -5.88
CA LYS A 164 0.17 -15.76 -4.53
C LYS A 164 1.58 -16.38 -4.43
N LYS A 165 2.31 -16.56 -5.55
CA LYS A 165 3.73 -16.97 -5.55
C LYS A 165 4.64 -15.83 -5.07
N PHE A 166 5.81 -16.16 -4.53
CA PHE A 166 6.88 -15.20 -4.22
C PHE A 166 7.33 -14.43 -5.47
N ASN A 167 7.73 -13.17 -5.33
CA ASN A 167 8.06 -12.29 -6.47
C ASN A 167 9.50 -11.75 -6.46
N GLY A 168 10.41 -12.36 -5.70
CA GLY A 168 11.81 -11.93 -5.62
C GLY A 168 12.04 -10.63 -4.83
N THR A 169 11.04 -10.15 -4.09
CA THR A 169 11.19 -9.02 -3.14
C THR A 169 10.91 -9.45 -1.71
N VAL A 170 11.84 -9.10 -0.81
CA VAL A 170 11.66 -9.21 0.63
C VAL A 170 11.57 -7.80 1.22
N ILE A 171 10.72 -7.63 2.23
CA ILE A 171 10.76 -6.46 3.12
C ILE A 171 11.37 -6.91 4.45
N VAL A 172 12.32 -6.11 4.96
CA VAL A 172 13.01 -6.37 6.21
C VAL A 172 12.80 -5.18 7.13
N GLU A 173 12.15 -5.42 8.26
CA GLU A 173 12.04 -4.47 9.36
C GLU A 173 13.14 -4.77 10.38
N PHE A 174 14.01 -3.80 10.62
CA PHE A 174 15.11 -3.88 11.59
C PHE A 174 14.60 -3.54 12.99
N LYS A 175 15.28 -4.04 14.02
CA LYS A 175 14.90 -3.74 15.41
C LYS A 175 15.11 -2.26 15.74
N THR A 176 16.23 -1.68 15.30
CA THR A 176 16.56 -0.25 15.52
C THR A 176 16.83 0.48 14.21
N LEU A 177 16.71 1.82 14.25
CA LEU A 177 17.00 2.68 13.10
C LEU A 177 18.51 2.72 12.73
N PRO A 178 19.47 2.80 13.67
CA PRO A 178 20.90 2.79 13.33
C PRO A 178 21.33 1.53 12.56
N GLN A 179 20.88 0.34 12.98
CA GLN A 179 21.13 -0.93 12.26
C GLN A 179 20.59 -0.88 10.82
N CYS A 180 19.40 -0.28 10.62
CA CYS A 180 18.80 -0.11 9.31
C CYS A 180 19.59 0.85 8.41
N GLU A 181 20.17 1.91 8.97
CA GLU A 181 21.01 2.84 8.21
C GLU A 181 22.40 2.26 7.90
N GLU A 182 23.00 1.53 8.83
CA GLU A 182 24.27 0.84 8.66
C GLU A 182 24.18 -0.18 7.52
N PHE A 183 23.20 -1.09 7.58
CA PHE A 183 22.92 -2.05 6.51
C PHE A 183 22.68 -1.37 5.14
N LEU A 184 21.99 -0.22 5.12
CA LEU A 184 21.79 0.53 3.89
C LEU A 184 23.09 1.16 3.36
N LYS A 185 23.96 1.67 4.23
CA LYS A 185 25.28 2.23 3.85
C LYS A 185 26.17 1.14 3.25
N THR A 186 26.25 -0.02 3.88
CA THR A 186 27.06 -1.17 3.41
C THR A 186 26.60 -1.72 2.06
N TYR A 187 25.29 -1.74 1.77
CA TYR A 187 24.72 -2.46 0.62
C TYR A 187 23.98 -1.60 -0.42
N SER A 188 24.07 -0.26 -0.38
CA SER A 188 23.38 0.65 -1.34
C SER A 188 24.20 1.85 -1.84
N GLY A 189 25.48 1.99 -1.46
CA GLY A 189 26.40 3.03 -1.95
C GLY A 189 27.10 2.71 -3.30
N GLU A 190 27.95 3.63 -3.78
CA GLU A 190 28.82 3.38 -4.94
C GLU A 190 29.99 2.44 -4.57
N ASP A 191 30.51 2.52 -3.35
CA ASP A 191 31.52 1.63 -2.76
C ASP A 191 30.93 0.44 -1.97
N ALA A 192 29.68 0.05 -2.28
CA ALA A 192 28.95 -0.98 -1.53
C ALA A 192 29.51 -2.40 -1.67
N GLU A 193 29.42 -3.17 -0.59
CA GLU A 193 29.60 -4.62 -0.65
C GLU A 193 28.53 -5.25 -1.56
N THR A 194 28.90 -6.29 -2.31
CA THR A 194 27.92 -7.08 -3.07
C THR A 194 27.16 -8.01 -2.13
N LEU A 195 25.99 -7.56 -1.65
CA LEU A 195 25.01 -8.46 -1.06
C LEU A 195 24.56 -9.47 -2.13
N SER A 196 24.62 -10.76 -1.81
CA SER A 196 24.20 -11.82 -2.72
C SER A 196 23.58 -13.00 -1.98
N TYR A 197 22.71 -13.73 -2.67
CA TYR A 197 22.00 -14.89 -2.15
C TYR A 197 21.80 -15.90 -3.30
N GLU A 198 22.19 -17.17 -3.08
CA GLU A 198 22.17 -18.23 -4.11
C GLU A 198 22.84 -17.79 -5.44
N GLY A 199 23.95 -17.04 -5.34
CA GLY A 199 24.70 -16.53 -6.50
C GLY A 199 24.07 -15.34 -7.24
N LYS A 200 22.82 -14.95 -6.93
CA LYS A 200 22.22 -13.72 -7.48
C LYS A 200 22.61 -12.51 -6.62
N LYS A 201 23.10 -11.44 -7.26
CA LYS A 201 23.30 -10.14 -6.60
C LYS A 201 21.94 -9.54 -6.19
N LEU A 202 21.84 -9.05 -4.97
CA LEU A 202 20.65 -8.40 -4.44
C LEU A 202 20.79 -6.88 -4.50
N GLU A 203 19.66 -6.18 -4.65
CA GLU A 203 19.62 -4.71 -4.59
C GLU A 203 18.83 -4.26 -3.35
N VAL A 204 19.40 -3.36 -2.54
CA VAL A 204 18.80 -2.84 -1.31
C VAL A 204 18.23 -1.44 -1.57
N PHE A 205 17.00 -1.19 -1.13
CA PHE A 205 16.33 0.11 -1.23
C PHE A 205 15.66 0.50 0.08
N THR A 206 15.59 1.80 0.38
CA THR A 206 14.67 2.28 1.42
C THR A 206 13.23 1.94 1.05
N LYS A 207 12.39 1.71 2.06
CA LYS A 207 10.95 1.46 1.87
C LYS A 207 10.26 2.52 0.99
N LYS A 208 10.67 3.78 1.11
CA LYS A 208 10.16 4.93 0.34
C LYS A 208 10.58 4.87 -1.14
N GLN A 209 11.86 4.63 -1.43
CA GLN A 209 12.34 4.46 -2.82
C GLN A 209 11.63 3.28 -3.50
N TYR A 210 11.50 2.15 -2.82
CA TYR A 210 10.84 0.96 -3.36
C TYR A 210 9.35 1.18 -3.66
N ASP A 211 8.61 1.87 -2.78
CA ASP A 211 7.21 2.19 -3.04
C ASP A 211 7.02 3.13 -4.24
N LEU A 212 7.84 4.19 -4.34
CA LEU A 212 7.86 5.11 -5.48
C LEU A 212 8.21 4.39 -6.79
N GLN A 213 9.24 3.52 -6.76
CA GLN A 213 9.68 2.76 -7.93
C GLN A 213 8.55 1.81 -8.42
N ARG A 214 7.85 1.14 -7.49
CA ARG A 214 6.71 0.28 -7.81
C ARG A 214 5.53 1.08 -8.37
N GLU A 215 5.21 2.23 -7.80
CA GLU A 215 4.13 3.09 -8.29
C GLU A 215 4.41 3.62 -9.70
N ALA A 216 5.63 4.07 -9.97
CA ALA A 216 6.08 4.47 -11.30
C ALA A 216 6.07 3.33 -12.34
N THR A 217 6.23 2.06 -11.93
CA THR A 217 5.99 0.91 -12.81
C THR A 217 4.50 0.59 -12.99
N ARG A 218 3.65 0.88 -12.00
CA ARG A 218 2.21 0.59 -12.09
C ARG A 218 1.46 1.61 -12.96
N SER A 219 1.82 2.89 -12.90
CA SER A 219 1.23 3.93 -13.75
C SER A 219 1.57 3.73 -15.24
N LYS A 220 2.82 3.37 -15.54
CA LYS A 220 3.27 3.04 -16.92
C LYS A 220 2.57 1.84 -17.54
N ASN A 221 2.00 0.95 -16.73
CA ASN A 221 1.20 -0.19 -17.19
C ASN A 221 -0.31 0.11 -17.27
N PHE A 222 -0.74 1.35 -16.96
CA PHE A 222 -2.16 1.73 -16.90
C PHE A 222 -2.55 2.75 -18.00
N GLY A 223 -1.58 3.46 -18.59
CA GLY A 223 -1.83 4.41 -19.68
C GLY A 223 -1.44 3.85 -21.05
N GLY A 224 -2.43 3.54 -21.90
CA GLY A 224 -2.32 3.49 -23.36
C GLY A 224 -1.43 2.41 -24.00
N SER A 225 -2.02 1.60 -24.88
CA SER A 225 -1.38 0.73 -25.89
C SER A 225 -0.33 -0.32 -25.46
N GLY A 226 -0.80 -1.56 -25.28
CA GLY A 226 -0.29 -2.73 -26.03
C GLY A 226 1.10 -3.32 -25.71
N GLN A 227 1.97 -2.67 -24.95
CA GLN A 227 3.28 -3.25 -24.56
C GLN A 227 3.08 -4.41 -23.57
N ARG A 228 3.32 -5.64 -24.02
CA ARG A 228 3.26 -6.86 -23.19
C ARG A 228 4.23 -6.80 -22.01
N SER A 229 3.90 -7.55 -20.96
CA SER A 229 4.59 -7.62 -19.66
C SER A 229 6.13 -7.59 -19.75
N ARG A 230 6.74 -6.58 -19.10
CA ARG A 230 8.11 -6.67 -18.60
C ARG A 230 8.05 -6.88 -17.08
N SER A 231 8.68 -7.95 -16.59
CA SER A 231 8.71 -8.28 -15.16
C SER A 231 9.50 -7.24 -14.37
N PHE A 232 9.16 -7.10 -13.08
CA PHE A 232 9.80 -6.17 -12.15
C PHE A 232 11.33 -6.40 -12.00
N THR A 233 11.75 -7.64 -12.24
CA THR A 233 13.12 -8.19 -12.14
C THR A 233 13.96 -8.03 -13.42
N GLY A 234 13.47 -7.34 -14.45
CA GLY A 234 14.20 -7.09 -15.69
C GLY A 234 15.28 -6.00 -15.57
N HIS A 235 16.52 -6.34 -15.96
CA HIS A 235 17.71 -5.48 -15.99
C HIS A 235 17.45 -4.13 -16.70
N ARG A 236 17.76 -2.99 -16.05
CA ARG A 236 17.35 -1.65 -16.51
C ARG A 236 18.51 -0.84 -17.13
N LYS A 237 18.56 -0.73 -18.47
CA LYS A 237 19.52 0.17 -19.15
C LYS A 237 19.22 1.68 -18.99
N ASN A 238 17.97 2.07 -18.72
CA ASN A 238 17.59 3.48 -18.55
C ASN A 238 17.20 3.77 -17.10
N MET A 239 18.18 4.17 -16.29
CA MET A 239 18.01 4.67 -14.93
C MET A 239 18.20 6.20 -14.90
N PRO A 240 17.32 6.98 -14.26
CA PRO A 240 17.58 8.39 -14.03
C PRO A 240 18.73 8.51 -13.01
N LYS A 241 19.90 8.99 -13.44
CA LYS A 241 20.95 9.41 -12.51
C LYS A 241 20.46 10.60 -11.70
N SER A 242 20.80 10.66 -10.42
CA SER A 242 20.53 11.85 -9.60
C SER A 242 21.24 13.06 -10.21
N ARG A 243 20.51 14.16 -10.46
CA ARG A 243 21.13 15.41 -10.89
C ARG A 243 21.89 16.00 -9.70
N ARG A 244 23.22 15.87 -9.69
CA ARG A 244 24.10 16.56 -8.73
C ARG A 244 23.77 18.06 -8.74
N SER A 245 23.76 18.66 -7.55
CA SER A 245 23.67 20.11 -7.37
C SER A 245 24.88 20.80 -8.00
N ALA A 246 24.65 21.73 -8.93
CA ALA A 246 25.70 22.48 -9.64
C ALA A 246 25.61 23.97 -9.31
N LYS A 247 26.61 24.45 -8.57
CA LYS A 247 26.91 25.85 -8.17
C LYS A 247 28.31 25.80 -7.52
N THR A 248 29.25 26.71 -7.75
CA THR A 248 29.40 27.87 -8.65
C THR A 248 30.86 27.87 -9.22
N ASP A 249 31.41 28.80 -10.02
CA ASP A 249 30.97 30.08 -10.62
C ASP A 249 31.04 29.93 -12.18
N ASP A 250 31.53 30.80 -13.09
CA ASP A 250 32.11 32.17 -13.04
C ASP A 250 31.97 32.90 -14.42
N LYS A 251 32.62 34.08 -14.52
CA LYS A 251 32.89 34.97 -15.68
C LYS A 251 33.18 34.25 -17.03
N SER A 252 32.97 34.87 -18.20
CA SER A 252 33.15 36.31 -18.52
C SER A 252 32.20 36.89 -19.58
N GLU A 253 32.35 38.19 -19.87
CA GLU A 253 31.44 39.04 -20.67
C GLU A 253 31.31 38.71 -22.17
N SER A 254 30.16 39.07 -22.76
CA SER A 254 30.07 39.82 -24.03
C SER A 254 28.74 40.61 -24.09
N GLU A 255 28.72 41.73 -24.82
CA GLU A 255 27.58 42.66 -24.85
C GLU A 255 26.48 42.30 -25.89
N PRO A 256 25.22 42.77 -25.70
CA PRO A 256 24.18 42.71 -26.72
C PRO A 256 23.83 44.08 -27.30
N LYS A 257 23.92 44.27 -28.65
CA LYS A 257 23.13 45.29 -29.38
C LYS A 257 23.21 45.20 -30.91
N GLU A 258 22.22 45.90 -31.51
CA GLU A 258 21.89 46.12 -32.94
C GLU A 258 21.04 44.99 -33.55
N GLU A 259 19.94 45.20 -34.28
CA GLU A 259 19.17 46.33 -34.84
C GLU A 259 17.97 45.64 -35.59
N SER A 260 16.89 46.26 -36.06
CA SER A 260 16.22 47.55 -35.80
C SER A 260 14.74 47.53 -36.25
N LYS A 261 13.96 48.54 -35.81
CA LYS A 261 12.66 49.00 -36.35
C LYS A 261 11.44 48.07 -36.11
N ASN A 262 10.19 48.56 -36.07
CA ASN A 262 9.69 49.89 -36.48
C ASN A 262 8.53 50.46 -35.61
N GLU A 263 8.32 51.78 -35.74
CA GLU A 263 7.15 52.69 -35.57
C GLU A 263 5.77 52.15 -35.08
N ALA A 264 4.84 52.92 -34.48
CA ALA A 264 4.70 54.36 -34.15
C ALA A 264 3.67 54.53 -32.98
N ALA A 265 3.83 55.38 -31.95
CA ALA A 265 3.75 56.86 -31.87
C ALA A 265 2.35 57.43 -31.49
N LYS A 266 2.24 58.02 -30.27
CA LYS A 266 1.55 59.27 -29.85
C LYS A 266 1.57 59.38 -28.30
N GLU A 267 2.09 60.47 -27.72
CA GLU A 267 1.40 61.72 -27.30
C GLU A 267 0.27 61.49 -26.26
N SER A 268 0.18 62.19 -25.12
CA SER A 268 1.07 63.18 -24.45
C SER A 268 0.67 63.33 -22.95
N ALA A 269 1.38 64.15 -22.16
CA ALA A 269 1.14 64.47 -20.73
C ALA A 269 1.10 66.01 -20.53
N PRO A 270 0.96 66.63 -19.32
CA PRO A 270 0.85 66.10 -17.94
C PRO A 270 -0.21 66.85 -17.04
N ALA A 271 0.00 66.85 -15.71
CA ALA A 271 -0.65 67.65 -14.63
C ALA A 271 -2.09 67.26 -14.22
N HIS A 272 -2.56 67.28 -12.95
CA HIS A 272 -2.34 68.01 -11.66
C HIS A 272 -3.41 69.09 -11.33
N GLU A 273 -3.63 69.30 -10.03
CA GLU A 273 -4.75 70.04 -9.37
C GLU A 273 -6.12 69.32 -9.54
N GLU A 274 -6.90 68.93 -8.53
CA GLU A 274 -7.10 69.29 -7.10
C GLU A 274 -8.10 70.44 -6.83
N GLN A 275 -9.01 70.19 -5.87
CA GLN A 275 -9.96 71.08 -5.19
C GLN A 275 -11.11 71.74 -5.96
N SER A 276 -12.31 71.15 -5.82
CA SER A 276 -13.53 71.82 -5.32
C SER A 276 -14.47 70.79 -4.69
#